data_AF-A0A357Y177-F1
#
_entry.id   AF-A0A357Y177-F1
#
_cell.length_a   1.000
_cell.length_b   1.000
_cell.length_c   1.000
_cell.angle_alpha   90.00
_cell.angle_beta   90.00
_cell.angle_gamma   90.00
#
_symmetry.space_group_name_H-M   'P 1'
#
loop_
_entity.id
_entity.type
_entity.pdbx_description
1 polymer ?
#
loop_
_entity_poly.entity_id
_entity_poly.type
_entity_poly.pdbx_seq_one_letter_code
_entity_poly.pdbx_strand_id
1 'polypeptide(L)'
;MDMDNPEALSPAEKAELTRRLAAFARQLDKLHALRNEINAGLARVTEANLSLALTQKKKLRELQKEYKKLTAFADVLPPQEAAPVFEAEFNYVTTIENVLTTTQALKNHEQVGEENLKAIKGGLVQFYYGLREEMQAAAEAEEKRKQQLVHEAKLN
;
A
#
# COMPACT_ATOMS: atom_id res chain seq x y z
N MET A 1 18.69 38.21 31.26
CA MET A 1 18.15 38.32 29.88
C MET A 1 17.88 36.91 29.45
N ASP A 2 16.64 36.49 29.65
CA ASP A 2 16.19 35.12 29.48
C ASP A 2 16.12 34.78 27.99
N MET A 3 16.96 33.82 27.60
CA MET A 3 16.72 32.74 26.64
C MET A 3 15.52 32.94 25.70
N ASP A 4 15.73 33.64 24.58
CA ASP A 4 14.94 33.43 23.38
C ASP A 4 15.09 31.96 22.98
N ASN A 5 14.00 31.19 23.11
CA ASN A 5 13.86 29.85 22.54
C ASN A 5 13.16 30.01 21.17
N PRO A 6 13.90 30.06 20.04
CA PRO A 6 13.35 30.48 18.75
C PRO A 6 12.49 29.43 18.02
N GLU A 7 12.08 28.32 18.66
CA GLU A 7 11.44 27.19 17.95
C GLU A 7 10.07 26.78 18.48
N ALA A 8 9.45 27.54 19.39
CA ALA A 8 8.09 27.24 19.81
C ALA A 8 7.07 27.75 18.78
N LEU A 9 6.56 26.85 17.91
CA LEU A 9 5.41 27.11 17.04
C LEU A 9 4.32 27.88 17.81
N SER A 10 3.80 28.94 17.20
CA SER A 10 2.67 29.68 17.74
C SER A 10 1.44 28.77 17.89
N PRO A 11 0.47 29.11 18.74
CA PRO A 11 -0.76 28.32 18.88
C PRO A 11 -1.49 28.09 17.55
N ALA A 12 -1.46 29.07 16.64
CA ALA A 12 -2.06 28.97 15.32
C ALA A 12 -1.31 27.96 14.43
N GLU A 13 0.03 28.00 14.43
CA GLU A 13 0.84 27.04 13.67
C GLU A 13 0.72 25.62 14.21
N LYS A 14 0.62 25.45 15.53
CA LYS A 14 0.33 24.14 16.16
C LYS A 14 -1.04 23.60 15.74
N ALA A 15 -2.06 24.45 15.72
CA ALA A 15 -3.41 24.05 15.29
C ALA A 15 -3.44 23.65 13.82
N GLU A 16 -2.76 24.40 12.95
CA GLU A 16 -2.67 24.07 11.53
C GLU A 16 -1.88 22.78 11.29
N LEU A 17 -0.72 22.61 11.94
CA LEU A 17 0.06 21.36 11.85
C LEU A 17 -0.76 20.15 12.29
N THR A 18 -1.50 20.27 13.41
CA THR A 18 -2.40 19.21 13.89
C THR A 18 -3.47 18.87 12.86
N ARG A 19 -4.07 19.87 12.22
CA ARG A 19 -5.07 19.68 11.16
C ARG A 19 -4.48 18.98 9.94
N ARG A 20 -3.26 19.37 9.54
CA ARG A 20 -2.55 18.77 8.41
C ARG A 20 -2.13 17.33 8.69
N LEU A 21 -1.64 17.03 9.90
CA LEU A 21 -1.36 15.66 10.36
C LEU A 21 -2.62 14.79 10.31
N ALA A 22 -3.75 15.29 10.79
CA ALA A 22 -5.01 14.55 10.72
C ALA A 22 -5.48 14.34 9.27
N ALA A 23 -5.23 15.29 8.36
CA ALA A 23 -5.52 15.13 6.94
C ALA A 23 -4.59 14.10 6.27
N PHE A 24 -3.31 14.11 6.61
CA PHE A 24 -2.33 13.13 6.17
C PHE A 24 -2.72 11.71 6.60
N ALA A 25 -3.04 11.50 7.89
CA ALA A 25 -3.47 10.21 8.40
C ALA A 25 -4.70 9.68 7.65
N ARG A 26 -5.74 10.51 7.49
CA ARG A 26 -6.94 10.13 6.71
C ARG A 26 -6.63 9.81 5.24
N GLN A 27 -5.64 10.47 4.66
CA GLN A 27 -5.24 10.22 3.28
C GLN A 27 -4.48 8.90 3.16
N LEU A 28 -3.64 8.59 4.14
CA LEU A 28 -2.94 7.31 4.24
C LEU A 28 -3.92 6.15 4.42
N ASP A 29 -4.91 6.29 5.31
CA ASP A 29 -5.96 5.30 5.54
C ASP A 29 -6.73 4.95 4.25
N LYS A 30 -7.06 5.96 3.43
CA LYS A 30 -7.73 5.75 2.14
C LYS A 30 -6.87 4.97 1.17
N LEU A 31 -5.57 5.27 1.12
CA LEU A 31 -4.63 4.57 0.27
C LEU A 31 -4.47 3.12 0.72
N HIS A 32 -4.36 2.87 2.02
CA HIS A 32 -4.30 1.52 2.59
C HIS A 32 -5.58 0.72 2.36
N ALA A 33 -6.75 1.35 2.44
CA ALA A 33 -8.02 0.70 2.10
C ALA A 33 -8.04 0.23 0.64
N LEU A 34 -7.64 1.09 -0.32
CA LEU A 34 -7.52 0.72 -1.72
C LEU A 34 -6.50 -0.39 -1.95
N ARG A 35 -5.35 -0.34 -1.26
CA ARG A 35 -4.35 -1.41 -1.26
C ARG A 35 -4.96 -2.74 -0.82
N ASN A 36 -5.70 -2.76 0.29
CA ASN A 36 -6.34 -3.98 0.79
C ASN A 36 -7.37 -4.54 -0.20
N GLU A 37 -8.16 -3.67 -0.84
CA GLU A 37 -9.10 -4.11 -1.88
C GLU A 37 -8.39 -4.72 -3.10
N ILE A 38 -7.30 -4.10 -3.55
CA ILE A 38 -6.47 -4.62 -4.65
C ILE A 38 -5.89 -5.97 -4.24
N ASN A 39 -5.28 -6.06 -3.05
CA ASN A 39 -4.68 -7.28 -2.54
C ASN A 39 -5.70 -8.43 -2.47
N ALA A 40 -6.90 -8.18 -1.92
CA ALA A 40 -7.96 -9.17 -1.89
C ALA A 40 -8.40 -9.61 -3.30
N GLY A 41 -8.42 -8.69 -4.26
CA GLY A 41 -8.67 -9.01 -5.67
C GLY A 41 -7.57 -9.86 -6.29
N LEU A 42 -6.30 -9.52 -6.05
CA LEU A 42 -5.13 -10.20 -6.60
C LEU A 42 -4.86 -11.57 -5.95
N ALA A 43 -5.17 -11.74 -4.68
CA ALA A 43 -5.05 -13.01 -3.96
C ALA A 43 -5.86 -14.14 -4.62
N ARG A 44 -6.93 -13.80 -5.36
CA ARG A 44 -7.77 -14.75 -6.09
C ARG A 44 -7.20 -15.19 -7.43
N VAL A 45 -6.10 -14.57 -7.87
CA VAL A 45 -5.47 -14.84 -9.16
C VAL A 45 -4.60 -16.09 -9.07
N THR A 46 -4.77 -16.99 -10.01
CA THR A 46 -4.11 -18.28 -10.16
C THR A 46 -3.58 -18.39 -11.58
N GLU A 47 -2.78 -19.42 -11.84
CA GLU A 47 -2.30 -19.71 -13.19
C GLU A 47 -3.44 -19.87 -14.20
N ALA A 48 -4.56 -20.49 -13.79
CA ALA A 48 -5.72 -20.73 -14.64
C ALA A 48 -6.50 -19.46 -15.01
N ASN A 49 -6.33 -18.36 -14.26
CA ASN A 49 -7.15 -17.15 -14.43
C ASN A 49 -6.35 -15.84 -14.31
N LEU A 50 -5.09 -15.82 -14.77
CA LEU A 50 -4.22 -14.63 -14.73
C LEU A 50 -4.89 -13.32 -15.16
N SER A 51 -5.77 -13.38 -16.18
CA SER A 51 -6.50 -12.21 -16.67
C SER A 51 -7.43 -11.56 -15.64
N LEU A 52 -7.80 -12.26 -14.56
CA LEU A 52 -8.57 -11.73 -13.45
C LEU A 52 -7.86 -10.54 -12.79
N ALA A 53 -6.51 -10.52 -12.76
CA ALA A 53 -5.75 -9.41 -12.19
C ALA A 53 -6.11 -8.07 -12.87
N LEU A 54 -6.41 -8.10 -14.18
CA LEU A 54 -6.72 -6.90 -14.97
C LEU A 54 -8.02 -6.20 -14.52
N THR A 55 -8.87 -6.87 -13.76
CA THR A 55 -10.06 -6.25 -13.13
C THR A 55 -9.68 -5.19 -12.09
N GLN A 56 -8.45 -5.20 -11.58
CA GLN A 56 -7.95 -4.22 -10.60
C GLN A 56 -7.43 -2.94 -11.23
N LYS A 57 -7.36 -2.83 -12.57
CA LYS A 57 -6.84 -1.63 -13.26
C LYS A 57 -7.51 -0.33 -12.86
N LYS A 58 -8.84 -0.34 -12.65
CA LYS A 58 -9.57 0.85 -12.21
C LYS A 58 -9.11 1.28 -10.81
N LYS A 59 -8.99 0.32 -9.89
CA LYS A 59 -8.52 0.57 -8.53
C LYS A 59 -7.06 1.04 -8.51
N LEU A 60 -6.18 0.50 -9.37
CA LEU A 60 -4.81 1.01 -9.50
C LEU A 60 -4.78 2.49 -9.88
N ARG A 61 -5.63 2.93 -10.82
CA ARG A 61 -5.71 4.36 -11.19
C ARG A 61 -6.20 5.22 -10.03
N GLU A 62 -7.11 4.69 -9.21
CA GLU A 62 -7.57 5.37 -7.99
C GLU A 62 -6.45 5.43 -6.94
N LEU A 63 -5.74 4.32 -6.72
CA LEU A 63 -4.58 4.24 -5.84
C LEU A 63 -3.48 5.25 -6.24
N GLN A 64 -3.13 5.33 -7.52
CA GLN A 64 -2.16 6.31 -8.05
C GLN A 64 -2.62 7.77 -7.78
N LYS A 65 -3.92 8.06 -7.89
CA LYS A 65 -4.47 9.38 -7.55
C LYS A 65 -4.37 9.67 -6.06
N GLU A 66 -4.70 8.70 -5.20
CA GLU A 66 -4.59 8.86 -3.76
C GLU A 66 -3.14 9.00 -3.30
N TYR A 67 -2.20 8.29 -3.93
CA TYR A 67 -0.76 8.46 -3.70
C TYR A 67 -0.29 9.86 -4.06
N LYS A 68 -0.69 10.39 -5.23
CA LYS A 68 -0.38 11.77 -5.61
C LYS A 68 -0.94 12.82 -4.64
N LYS A 69 -2.12 12.56 -4.05
CA LYS A 69 -2.67 13.42 -2.99
C LYS A 69 -1.88 13.29 -1.69
N LEU A 70 -1.42 12.09 -1.33
CA LEU A 70 -0.58 11.85 -0.16
C LEU A 70 0.73 12.65 -0.26
N THR A 71 1.37 12.66 -1.43
CA THR A 71 2.63 13.41 -1.65
C THR A 71 2.50 14.92 -1.49
N ALA A 72 1.27 15.47 -1.51
CA ALA A 72 1.03 16.88 -1.21
C ALA A 72 1.22 17.21 0.29
N PHE A 73 1.43 16.21 1.14
CA PHE A 73 1.71 16.32 2.56
C PHE A 73 3.16 15.97 2.91
N ALA A 74 4.08 15.99 1.94
CA ALA A 74 5.48 15.60 2.17
C ALA A 74 6.22 16.44 3.22
N ASP A 75 5.72 17.64 3.52
CA ASP A 75 6.25 18.58 4.51
C ASP A 75 5.61 18.44 5.90
N VAL A 76 4.63 17.54 6.08
CA VAL A 76 3.90 17.37 7.34
C VAL A 76 4.70 16.57 8.38
N LEU A 77 5.65 15.76 7.93
CA LEU A 77 6.55 14.98 8.78
C LEU A 77 8.01 15.40 8.54
N PRO A 78 8.89 15.26 9.54
CA PRO A 78 10.33 15.38 9.33
C PRO A 78 10.79 14.45 8.20
N PRO A 79 11.76 14.85 7.36
CA PRO A 79 12.18 14.04 6.20
C PRO A 79 12.56 12.59 6.53
N GLN A 80 13.18 12.36 7.70
CA GLN A 80 13.60 11.04 8.16
C GLN A 80 12.40 10.13 8.49
N GLU A 81 11.29 10.70 8.93
CA GLU A 81 10.04 9.98 9.22
C GLU A 81 9.16 9.84 7.97
N ALA A 82 9.16 10.87 7.10
CA ALA A 82 8.40 10.91 5.87
C ALA A 82 8.90 9.86 4.85
N ALA A 83 10.22 9.79 4.63
CA ALA A 83 10.84 8.96 3.62
C ALA A 83 10.37 7.49 3.62
N PRO A 84 10.44 6.73 4.75
CA PRO A 84 10.03 5.34 4.74
C PRO A 84 8.54 5.14 4.44
N VAL A 85 7.68 6.09 4.82
CA VAL A 85 6.24 6.02 4.52
C VAL A 85 6.01 6.20 3.02
N PHE A 86 6.54 7.26 2.42
CA PHE A 86 6.34 7.53 1.00
C PHE A 86 7.00 6.47 0.11
N GLU A 87 8.18 5.99 0.47
CA GLU A 87 8.89 4.95 -0.27
C GLU A 87 8.11 3.62 -0.26
N ALA A 88 7.56 3.22 0.89
CA ALA A 88 6.73 2.02 0.98
C ALA A 88 5.50 2.11 0.08
N GLU A 89 4.80 3.25 0.08
CA GLU A 89 3.61 3.43 -0.77
C GLU A 89 3.96 3.51 -2.26
N PHE A 90 5.08 4.17 -2.60
CA PHE A 90 5.58 4.22 -3.98
C PHE A 90 5.90 2.82 -4.50
N ASN A 91 6.69 2.06 -3.74
CA ASN A 91 7.11 0.71 -4.11
C ASN A 91 5.90 -0.21 -4.31
N TYR A 92 4.86 -0.08 -3.48
CA TYR A 92 3.63 -0.82 -3.65
C TYR A 92 2.91 -0.43 -4.96
N VAL A 93 2.68 0.86 -5.20
CA VAL A 93 2.01 1.35 -6.42
C VAL A 93 2.73 0.87 -7.69
N THR A 94 4.05 1.03 -7.75
CA THR A 94 4.88 0.60 -8.88
C THR A 94 4.83 -0.91 -9.06
N THR A 95 4.88 -1.69 -7.98
CA THR A 95 4.79 -3.15 -8.05
C THR A 95 3.47 -3.61 -8.67
N ILE A 96 2.34 -3.06 -8.21
CA ILE A 96 1.02 -3.39 -8.78
C ILE A 96 0.92 -2.96 -10.23
N GLU A 97 1.42 -1.77 -10.59
CA GLU A 97 1.46 -1.30 -11.96
C GLU A 97 2.22 -2.24 -12.88
N ASN A 98 3.41 -2.69 -12.46
CA ASN A 98 4.22 -3.63 -13.21
C ASN A 98 3.50 -4.97 -13.39
N VAL A 99 2.98 -5.56 -12.32
CA VAL A 99 2.27 -6.85 -12.36
C VAL A 99 1.06 -6.79 -13.32
N LEU A 100 0.28 -5.72 -13.28
CA LEU A 100 -0.88 -5.55 -14.16
C LEU A 100 -0.47 -5.29 -15.61
N THR A 101 0.63 -4.57 -15.84
CA THR A 101 1.18 -4.32 -17.18
C THR A 101 1.71 -5.60 -17.80
N THR A 102 2.52 -6.36 -17.06
CA THR A 102 3.03 -7.67 -17.48
C THR A 102 1.89 -8.66 -17.76
N THR A 103 0.86 -8.69 -16.93
CA THR A 103 -0.34 -9.52 -17.17
C THR A 103 -1.07 -9.10 -18.44
N GLN A 104 -1.14 -7.80 -18.74
CA GLN A 104 -1.76 -7.30 -19.97
C GLN A 104 -0.96 -7.68 -21.21
N ALA A 105 0.37 -7.55 -21.17
CA ALA A 105 1.26 -7.94 -22.26
C ALA A 105 1.12 -9.43 -22.59
N LEU A 106 1.06 -10.29 -21.57
CA LEU A 106 0.78 -11.72 -21.74
C LEU A 106 -0.57 -11.98 -22.41
N LYS A 107 -1.63 -11.28 -22.00
CA LYS A 107 -2.97 -11.43 -22.59
C LYS A 107 -2.99 -11.01 -24.06
N ASN A 108 -2.18 -10.02 -24.43
CA ASN A 108 -2.12 -9.49 -25.79
C ASN A 108 -1.26 -10.34 -26.74
N HIS A 109 -0.58 -11.38 -26.24
CA HIS A 109 0.38 -12.16 -27.03
C HIS A 109 1.42 -11.26 -27.73
N GLU A 110 1.92 -10.24 -27.03
CA GLU A 110 3.08 -9.47 -27.51
C GLU A 110 4.23 -10.44 -27.83
N GLN A 111 5.08 -10.12 -28.82
CA GLN A 111 6.12 -11.02 -29.37
C GLN A 111 7.15 -11.42 -28.32
N VAL A 112 6.76 -12.34 -27.45
CA VAL A 112 7.54 -12.91 -26.38
C VAL A 112 7.77 -14.36 -26.76
N GLY A 113 9.04 -14.75 -26.95
CA GLY A 113 9.40 -16.15 -27.23
C GLY A 113 8.84 -17.09 -26.16
N GLU A 114 8.54 -18.34 -26.52
CA GLU A 114 7.82 -19.29 -25.65
C GLU A 114 8.48 -19.51 -24.28
N GLU A 115 9.82 -19.56 -24.23
CA GLU A 115 10.58 -19.69 -22.99
C GLU A 115 10.39 -18.47 -22.06
N ASN A 116 10.44 -17.26 -22.64
CA ASN A 116 10.18 -16.02 -21.92
C ASN A 116 8.72 -15.95 -21.44
N LEU A 117 7.77 -16.44 -22.24
CA LEU A 117 6.36 -16.48 -21.85
C LEU A 117 6.15 -17.37 -20.62
N LYS A 118 6.81 -18.54 -20.60
CA LYS A 118 6.74 -19.47 -19.46
C LYS A 118 7.37 -18.88 -18.21
N ALA A 119 8.54 -18.23 -18.34
CA ALA A 119 9.21 -17.56 -17.24
C ALA A 119 8.35 -16.42 -16.64
N ILE A 120 7.77 -15.57 -17.49
CA ILE A 120 6.92 -14.46 -17.06
C ILE A 120 5.66 -14.97 -16.36
N LYS A 121 4.98 -15.99 -16.92
CA LYS A 121 3.83 -16.62 -16.27
C LYS A 121 4.22 -17.20 -14.91
N GLY A 122 5.34 -17.92 -14.82
CA GLY A 122 5.87 -18.45 -13.57
C GLY A 122 6.10 -17.38 -12.52
N GLY A 123 6.75 -16.26 -12.90
CA GLY A 123 7.01 -15.13 -12.00
C GLY A 123 5.72 -14.46 -11.50
N LEU A 124 4.73 -14.24 -12.37
CA LEU A 124 3.42 -13.70 -11.96
C LEU A 124 2.70 -14.62 -10.98
N VAL A 125 2.71 -15.93 -11.28
CA VAL A 125 2.09 -16.93 -10.42
C VAL A 125 2.76 -16.95 -9.04
N GLN A 126 4.09 -16.92 -8.98
CA GLN A 126 4.85 -16.80 -7.73
C GLN A 126 4.50 -15.52 -6.96
N PHE A 127 4.40 -14.37 -7.64
CA PHE A 127 3.96 -13.13 -7.01
C PHE A 127 2.58 -13.28 -6.34
N TYR A 128 1.59 -13.85 -7.04
CA TYR A 128 0.26 -14.03 -6.47
C TYR A 128 0.22 -15.08 -5.34
N TYR A 129 1.08 -16.10 -5.39
CA TYR A 129 1.25 -17.03 -4.27
C TYR A 129 1.82 -16.32 -3.04
N GLY A 130 2.92 -15.59 -3.18
CA GLY A 130 3.51 -14.84 -2.08
C GLY A 130 2.53 -13.85 -1.46
N LEU A 131 1.77 -13.12 -2.29
CA LEU A 131 0.74 -12.21 -1.80
C LEU A 131 -0.34 -12.91 -0.96
N ARG A 132 -0.77 -14.13 -1.36
CA ARG A 132 -1.72 -14.91 -0.55
C ARG A 132 -1.14 -15.29 0.80
N GLU A 133 0.12 -15.73 0.83
CA GLU A 133 0.81 -16.11 2.06
C GLU A 133 0.95 -14.90 3.00
N GLU A 134 1.34 -13.74 2.48
CA GLU A 134 1.40 -12.49 3.24
C GLU A 134 0.03 -12.11 3.81
N MET A 135 -1.03 -12.20 3.01
CA MET A 135 -2.39 -11.90 3.47
C MET A 135 -2.88 -12.87 4.55
N GLN A 136 -2.55 -14.16 4.42
CA GLN A 136 -2.90 -15.16 5.42
C GLN A 136 -2.14 -14.92 6.73
N ALA A 137 -0.83 -14.66 6.65
CA ALA A 137 -0.01 -14.32 7.81
C ALA A 137 -0.52 -13.06 8.53
N ALA A 138 -0.93 -12.04 7.77
CA ALA A 138 -1.51 -10.81 8.32
C ALA A 138 -2.84 -11.08 9.05
N ALA A 139 -3.72 -11.89 8.46
CA ALA A 139 -4.99 -12.27 9.08
C ALA A 139 -4.79 -13.07 10.38
N GLU A 140 -3.85 -14.01 10.39
CA GLU A 140 -3.49 -14.79 11.58
C GLU A 140 -2.89 -13.91 12.69
N ALA A 141 -2.05 -12.94 12.33
CA ALA A 141 -1.48 -11.98 13.28
C ALA A 141 -2.55 -11.07 13.89
N GLU A 142 -3.50 -10.60 13.08
CA GLU A 142 -4.62 -9.79 13.56
C GLU A 142 -5.51 -10.57 14.54
N GLU A 143 -5.81 -11.83 14.23
CA GLU A 143 -6.61 -12.70 15.09
C GLU A 143 -5.92 -12.96 16.44
N LYS A 144 -4.62 -13.27 16.43
CA LYS A 144 -3.81 -13.41 17.66
C LYS A 144 -3.84 -12.13 18.50
N ARG A 145 -3.70 -10.96 17.87
CA ARG A 145 -3.76 -9.66 18.56
C ARG A 145 -5.14 -9.42 19.21
N LYS A 146 -6.23 -9.75 18.52
CA LYS A 146 -7.60 -9.66 19.09
C LYS A 146 -7.76 -10.56 20.30
N GLN A 147 -7.27 -11.79 20.22
CA GLN A 147 -7.33 -12.74 21.34
C GLN A 147 -6.53 -12.28 22.56
N GLN A 148 -5.35 -11.68 22.35
CA GLN A 148 -4.54 -11.09 23.42
C GLN A 148 -5.27 -9.92 24.10
N LEU A 149 -5.83 -8.99 23.33
CA LEU A 149 -6.59 -7.86 23.88
C LEU A 149 -7.81 -8.32 24.69
N VAL A 150 -8.52 -9.35 24.23
CA VAL A 150 -9.66 -9.93 24.96
C VAL A 150 -9.19 -10.62 26.24
N HIS A 151 -8.00 -11.23 26.25
CA HIS A 151 -7.43 -11.84 27.44
C HIS A 151 -7.01 -10.77 28.47
N GLU A 152 -6.32 -9.72 28.04
CA GLU A 152 -5.92 -8.59 28.90
C GLU A 152 -7.13 -7.86 29.49
N ALA A 153 -8.17 -7.64 28.70
CA ALA A 153 -9.42 -7.01 29.16
C ALA A 153 -10.22 -7.87 30.16
N LYS A 154 -9.94 -9.17 30.25
CA LYS A 154 -10.56 -10.07 31.25
C LYS A 154 -9.75 -10.18 32.55
N LEU A 155 -8.51 -9.69 32.55
CA LEU A 155 -7.59 -9.73 33.69
C LEU A 155 -7.50 -8.39 34.45
N ASN A 156 -8.08 -7.33 33.88
CA ASN A 156 -8.28 -6.01 34.51
C ASN A 156 -9.75 -5.82 34.93
#